data_AF-A0A662HQY2-F1
#
_entry.id   AF-A0A662HQY2-F1
#
_cell.length_a   1.000
_cell.length_b   1.000
_cell.length_c   1.000
_cell.angle_alpha   90.00
_cell.angle_beta   90.00
_cell.angle_gamma   90.00
#
_symmetry.space_group_name_H-M   'P 1'
#
loop_
_entity.id
_entity.type
_entity.pdbx_description
1 polymer ?
#
loop_
_entity_poly.entity_id
_entity_poly.type
_entity_poly.pdbx_seq_one_letter_code
_entity_poly.pdbx_strand_id
1 'polypeptide(L)'
;MNRRGQFFLLAALLLCFLLLLSLAAYRMYGPEPKVYIKRDWIQQAQLVQLARVWVKSDFCILCIRQTSLLLKQLNQTYRLDIPETTNSTFRDRVLLNTTGYANYTVIFYVHGKRYVKVTVYYSYVFQGFYRKQITPTEFVIYKNYTLTYYHVYVSGWGSVTVYPSLKDPLEKADLRYLGGGEWIVGFPSNMTSYTLFDQFEIPVRIGG
;
A
#
# COMPACT_ATOMS: atom_id res chain seq x y z
N MET A 1 70.62 29.67 -29.98
CA MET A 1 69.36 29.07 -29.47
C MET A 1 69.70 28.10 -28.34
N ASN A 2 69.13 28.32 -27.15
CA ASN A 2 69.56 27.68 -25.91
C ASN A 2 68.95 26.26 -25.81
N ARG A 3 69.75 25.21 -26.07
CA ARG A 3 69.30 23.79 -26.12
C ARG A 3 68.49 23.39 -24.88
N ARG A 4 68.84 23.89 -23.69
CA ARG A 4 68.13 23.61 -22.43
C ARG A 4 66.68 24.09 -22.45
N GLY A 5 66.40 25.27 -23.02
CA GLY A 5 65.03 25.81 -23.10
C GLY A 5 64.12 25.01 -24.04
N GLN A 6 64.69 24.43 -25.10
CA GLN A 6 63.96 23.55 -26.02
C GLN A 6 63.60 22.21 -25.37
N PHE A 7 64.48 21.64 -24.54
CA PHE A 7 64.17 20.44 -23.76
C PHE A 7 63.07 20.68 -22.72
N PHE A 8 63.09 21.83 -22.04
CA PHE A 8 62.01 22.19 -21.10
C PHE A 8 60.66 22.36 -21.80
N LEU A 9 60.65 23.00 -22.97
CA LEU A 9 59.42 23.19 -23.73
C LEU A 9 58.86 21.86 -24.26
N LEU A 10 59.74 20.95 -24.71
CA LEU A 10 59.36 19.60 -25.12
C LEU A 10 58.79 18.80 -23.95
N ALA A 11 59.43 18.86 -22.78
CA ALA A 11 58.96 18.18 -21.57
C ALA A 11 57.60 18.71 -21.10
N ALA A 12 57.38 20.03 -21.16
CA ALA A 12 56.11 20.65 -20.84
C ALA A 12 55.00 20.23 -21.81
N LEU A 13 55.28 20.20 -23.12
CA LEU A 13 54.33 19.71 -24.12
C LEU A 13 53.99 18.24 -23.90
N LEU A 14 54.98 17.41 -23.60
CA LEU A 14 54.79 15.98 -23.35
C LEU A 14 53.96 15.75 -22.07
N LEU A 15 54.20 16.52 -21.01
CA LEU A 15 53.40 16.50 -19.79
C LEU A 15 51.95 16.90 -20.06
N CYS A 16 51.72 18.00 -20.80
CA CYS A 16 50.38 18.43 -21.19
C CYS A 16 49.64 17.34 -21.98
N PHE A 17 50.34 16.68 -22.90
CA PHE A 17 49.76 15.59 -23.69
C PHE A 17 49.39 14.38 -22.82
N LEU A 18 50.27 14.00 -21.89
CA LEU A 18 50.00 12.91 -20.93
C LEU A 18 48.83 13.24 -20.01
N LEU A 19 48.71 14.49 -19.54
CA LEU A 19 47.58 14.92 -18.71
C LEU A 19 46.26 14.86 -19.48
N LEU A 20 46.24 15.32 -20.74
CA LEU A 20 45.05 15.22 -21.60
C LEU A 20 44.65 13.76 -21.87
N LEU A 21 45.62 12.88 -22.13
CA LEU A 21 45.37 11.44 -22.29
C LEU A 21 44.84 10.81 -21.00
N SER A 22 45.39 11.17 -19.84
CA SER A 22 44.91 10.67 -18.55
C SER A 22 43.47 11.11 -18.26
N LEU A 23 43.12 12.35 -18.60
CA LEU A 23 41.77 12.88 -18.42
C LEU A 23 40.78 12.24 -19.39
N ALA A 24 41.19 12.01 -20.64
CA ALA A 24 40.39 11.30 -21.64
C ALA A 24 40.15 9.83 -21.21
N ALA A 25 41.18 9.14 -20.74
CA ALA A 25 41.07 7.79 -20.21
C ALA A 25 40.18 7.75 -18.95
N TYR A 26 40.32 8.72 -18.04
CA TYR A 26 39.46 8.82 -16.86
C TYR A 26 37.99 9.08 -17.24
N ARG A 27 37.70 9.88 -18.27
CA ARG A 27 36.33 10.07 -18.75
C ARG A 27 35.77 8.87 -19.51
N MET A 28 36.60 8.17 -20.27
CA MET A 28 36.20 7.03 -21.09
C MET A 28 36.00 5.75 -20.27
N TYR A 29 36.85 5.54 -19.26
CA TYR A 29 36.87 4.33 -18.44
C TYR A 29 36.42 4.57 -16.99
N GLY A 30 36.29 5.83 -16.57
CA GLY A 30 35.67 6.17 -15.30
C GLY A 30 34.18 5.86 -15.36
N PRO A 31 33.63 5.09 -14.41
CA PRO A 31 32.19 4.88 -14.35
C PRO A 31 31.53 6.23 -14.04
N GLU A 32 30.92 6.87 -15.04
CA GLU A 32 29.99 7.95 -14.75
C GLU A 32 28.89 7.37 -13.84
N PRO A 33 28.71 7.88 -12.61
CA PRO A 33 27.63 7.43 -11.76
C PRO A 33 26.31 7.84 -12.42
N LYS A 34 25.72 6.93 -13.18
CA LYS A 34 24.35 7.07 -13.68
C LYS A 34 23.43 6.91 -12.48
N VAL A 35 22.96 8.03 -11.95
CA VAL A 35 21.92 8.03 -10.92
C VAL A 35 20.64 7.48 -11.55
N TYR A 36 20.36 6.20 -11.32
CA TYR A 36 19.10 5.58 -11.70
C TYR A 36 18.05 5.85 -10.61
N ILE A 37 17.15 6.80 -10.87
CA ILE A 37 16.02 7.05 -9.98
C ILE A 37 14.98 5.97 -10.23
N LYS A 38 14.93 4.95 -9.37
CA LYS A 38 13.93 3.88 -9.42
C LYS A 38 12.56 4.43 -8.97
N ARG A 39 11.70 4.79 -9.93
CA ARG A 39 10.34 5.33 -9.67
C ARG A 39 9.26 4.26 -9.54
N ASP A 40 9.55 3.03 -9.96
CA ASP A 40 8.58 1.95 -10.11
C ASP A 40 7.81 1.66 -8.81
N TRP A 41 8.48 1.74 -7.65
CA TRP A 41 7.86 1.49 -6.36
C TRP A 41 6.84 2.56 -5.97
N ILE A 42 7.07 3.83 -6.33
CA ILE A 42 6.13 4.91 -6.05
C ILE A 42 4.87 4.72 -6.91
N GLN A 43 5.04 4.38 -8.19
CA GLN A 43 3.94 4.12 -9.12
C GLN A 43 3.09 2.92 -8.68
N GLN A 44 3.75 1.82 -8.30
CA GLN A 44 3.08 0.64 -7.75
C GLN A 44 2.35 0.98 -6.44
N ALA A 45 2.93 1.82 -5.56
CA ALA A 45 2.26 2.26 -4.34
C ALA A 45 1.01 3.12 -4.62
N GLN A 46 1.00 3.93 -5.67
CA GLN A 46 -0.19 4.67 -6.10
C GLN A 46 -1.32 3.72 -6.54
N LEU A 47 -0.98 2.63 -7.25
CA LEU A 47 -1.97 1.58 -7.58
C LEU A 47 -2.50 0.86 -6.33
N VAL A 48 -1.69 0.71 -5.28
CA VAL A 48 -2.18 0.20 -3.98
C VAL A 48 -3.23 1.14 -3.39
N GLN A 49 -3.02 2.46 -3.45
CA GLN A 49 -4.04 3.41 -2.98
C GLN A 49 -5.32 3.34 -3.82
N LEU A 50 -5.19 3.23 -5.14
CA LEU A 50 -6.34 3.04 -6.02
C LEU A 50 -7.14 1.78 -5.65
N ALA A 51 -6.46 0.66 -5.41
CA ALA A 51 -7.12 -0.57 -4.97
C ALA A 51 -7.88 -0.39 -3.64
N ARG A 52 -7.31 0.35 -2.66
CA ARG A 52 -8.00 0.62 -1.39
C ARG A 52 -9.30 1.39 -1.62
N VAL A 53 -9.31 2.36 -2.52
CA VAL A 53 -10.54 3.09 -2.90
C VAL A 53 -11.58 2.15 -3.51
N TRP A 54 -11.16 1.16 -4.31
CA TRP A 54 -12.06 0.18 -4.88
C TRP A 54 -12.62 -0.78 -3.83
N VAL A 55 -11.79 -1.23 -2.88
CA VAL A 55 -12.23 -2.06 -1.75
C VAL A 55 -13.22 -1.29 -0.87
N LYS A 56 -12.91 -0.02 -0.55
CA LYS A 56 -13.78 0.88 0.21
C LYS A 56 -15.17 1.00 -0.42
N SER A 57 -15.23 1.07 -1.76
CA SER A 57 -16.48 1.19 -2.53
C SER A 57 -17.15 -0.16 -2.82
N ASP A 58 -16.74 -1.24 -2.15
CA ASP A 58 -17.26 -2.61 -2.34
C ASP A 58 -17.26 -3.04 -3.82
N PHE A 59 -16.21 -2.65 -4.55
CA PHE A 59 -16.05 -2.86 -6.00
C PHE A 59 -17.22 -2.33 -6.85
N CYS A 60 -17.80 -1.20 -6.47
CA CYS A 60 -18.74 -0.48 -7.32
C CYS A 60 -18.14 -0.21 -8.71
N ILE A 61 -18.80 -0.73 -9.75
CA ILE A 61 -18.32 -0.67 -11.15
C ILE A 61 -18.14 0.79 -11.61
N LEU A 62 -19.10 1.66 -11.26
CA LEU A 62 -19.03 3.09 -11.60
C LEU A 62 -17.85 3.77 -10.88
N CYS A 63 -17.63 3.46 -9.59
CA CYS A 63 -16.50 4.00 -8.83
C CYS A 63 -15.17 3.56 -9.41
N ILE A 64 -15.02 2.28 -9.79
CA ILE A 64 -13.81 1.76 -10.44
C ILE A 64 -13.55 2.51 -11.75
N ARG A 65 -14.57 2.66 -12.60
CA ARG A 65 -14.44 3.38 -13.88
C ARG A 65 -14.04 4.84 -13.68
N GLN A 66 -14.72 5.56 -12.79
CA GLN A 66 -14.44 6.97 -12.51
C GLN A 66 -13.04 7.18 -11.95
N THR A 67 -12.64 6.39 -10.95
CA THR A 67 -11.32 6.51 -10.33
C THR A 67 -10.19 6.06 -11.26
N SER A 68 -10.42 5.08 -12.13
CA SER A 68 -9.46 4.69 -13.18
C SER A 68 -9.25 5.81 -14.20
N LEU A 69 -10.33 6.46 -14.63
CA LEU A 69 -10.26 7.61 -15.55
C LEU A 69 -9.54 8.80 -14.89
N LEU A 70 -9.86 9.07 -13.62
CA LEU A 70 -9.18 10.11 -12.85
C LEU A 70 -7.68 9.81 -12.72
N LEU A 71 -7.29 8.57 -12.41
CA LEU A 71 -5.88 8.18 -12.37
C LEU A 71 -5.21 8.41 -13.73
N LYS A 72 -5.86 8.05 -14.84
CA LYS A 72 -5.33 8.29 -16.19
C LYS A 72 -5.10 9.78 -16.46
N GLN A 73 -6.07 10.63 -16.09
CA GLN A 73 -5.95 12.09 -16.20
C GLN A 73 -4.78 12.60 -15.35
N LEU A 74 -4.71 12.23 -14.07
CA LEU A 74 -3.65 12.64 -13.16
C LEU A 74 -2.26 12.17 -13.63
N ASN A 75 -2.18 10.94 -14.14
CA ASN A 75 -0.94 10.37 -14.68
C ASN A 75 -0.42 11.19 -15.86
N GLN A 76 -1.30 11.65 -16.75
CA GLN A 76 -0.96 12.52 -17.88
C GLN A 76 -0.58 13.94 -17.41
N THR A 77 -1.38 14.54 -16.54
CA THR A 77 -1.18 15.92 -16.05
C THR A 77 0.12 16.06 -15.27
N TYR A 78 0.41 15.13 -14.36
CA TYR A 78 1.57 15.19 -13.47
C TYR A 78 2.76 14.36 -13.97
N ARG A 79 2.64 13.71 -15.13
CA ARG A 79 3.69 12.84 -15.72
C ARG A 79 4.20 11.83 -14.68
N LEU A 80 3.26 11.11 -14.07
CA LEU A 80 3.59 10.11 -13.03
C LEU A 80 4.24 8.85 -13.64
N ASP A 81 4.19 8.73 -14.98
CA ASP A 81 4.74 7.63 -15.77
C ASP A 81 4.21 6.24 -15.35
N ILE A 82 3.02 6.18 -14.75
CA ILE A 82 2.39 4.91 -14.37
C ILE A 82 2.04 4.17 -15.67
N PRO A 83 2.46 2.90 -15.83
CA PRO A 83 2.15 2.13 -17.02
C PRO A 83 0.64 1.92 -17.17
N GLU A 84 0.17 1.75 -18.40
CA GLU A 84 -1.20 1.34 -18.64
C GLU A 84 -1.43 -0.06 -18.04
N THR A 85 -2.49 -0.18 -17.23
CA THR A 85 -2.79 -1.39 -16.49
C THR A 85 -4.16 -1.93 -16.85
N THR A 86 -4.25 -3.26 -16.96
CA THR A 86 -5.54 -3.96 -16.86
C THR A 86 -5.71 -4.47 -15.43
N ASN A 87 -6.95 -4.75 -15.03
CA ASN A 87 -7.22 -5.17 -13.66
C ASN A 87 -8.17 -6.38 -13.58
N SER A 88 -8.12 -7.05 -12.44
CA SER A 88 -9.11 -8.05 -12.03
C SER A 88 -9.44 -7.84 -10.55
N THR A 89 -10.73 -7.88 -10.23
CA THR A 89 -11.24 -7.77 -8.87
C THR A 89 -11.92 -9.07 -8.48
N PHE A 90 -11.65 -9.54 -7.26
CA PHE A 90 -12.26 -10.73 -6.69
C PHE A 90 -12.75 -10.42 -5.28
N ARG A 91 -14.02 -10.72 -5.02
CA ARG A 91 -14.64 -10.54 -3.70
C ARG A 91 -15.30 -11.84 -3.29
N ASP A 92 -14.94 -12.30 -2.11
CA ASP A 92 -15.60 -13.41 -1.44
C ASP A 92 -15.91 -13.00 0.01
N ARG A 93 -17.13 -13.27 0.48
CA ARG A 93 -17.55 -12.90 1.84
C ARG A 93 -18.67 -13.78 2.35
N VAL A 94 -18.57 -14.14 3.62
CA VAL A 94 -19.61 -14.83 4.39
C VAL A 94 -19.70 -14.12 5.73
N LEU A 95 -20.85 -13.51 6.05
CA LEU A 95 -21.05 -12.74 7.27
C LEU A 95 -22.22 -13.36 8.05
N LEU A 96 -21.92 -14.21 9.04
CA LEU A 96 -22.91 -14.79 9.94
C LEU A 96 -22.76 -14.21 11.34
N ASN A 97 -23.81 -14.31 12.15
CA ASN A 97 -23.77 -13.84 13.53
C ASN A 97 -22.65 -14.44 14.39
N THR A 98 -22.25 -15.70 14.18
CA THR A 98 -21.23 -16.36 15.01
C THR A 98 -19.83 -16.30 14.40
N THR A 99 -19.72 -16.35 13.08
CA THR A 99 -18.44 -16.34 12.37
C THR A 99 -18.60 -15.65 11.02
N GLY A 100 -17.54 -15.06 10.52
CA GLY A 100 -17.57 -14.52 9.17
C GLY A 100 -16.20 -14.12 8.68
N TYR A 101 -16.11 -13.89 7.38
CA TYR A 101 -14.92 -13.36 6.73
C TYR A 101 -15.31 -12.53 5.51
N ALA A 102 -14.39 -11.66 5.10
CA ALA A 102 -14.40 -11.06 3.78
C ALA A 102 -12.98 -10.99 3.23
N ASN A 103 -12.86 -11.32 1.95
CA ASN A 103 -11.62 -11.30 1.18
C ASN A 103 -11.84 -10.48 -0.08
N TYR A 104 -11.16 -9.34 -0.15
CA TYR A 104 -11.13 -8.49 -1.33
C TYR A 104 -9.74 -8.57 -1.94
N THR A 105 -9.67 -8.94 -3.21
CA THR A 105 -8.42 -9.00 -3.95
C THR A 105 -8.52 -8.14 -5.21
N VAL A 106 -7.54 -7.26 -5.41
CA VAL A 106 -7.36 -6.47 -6.63
C VAL A 106 -6.01 -6.81 -7.23
N ILE A 107 -5.98 -7.13 -8.53
CA ILE A 107 -4.74 -7.42 -9.24
C ILE A 107 -4.64 -6.49 -10.45
N PHE A 108 -3.54 -5.76 -10.55
CA PHE A 108 -3.17 -4.98 -11.73
C PHE A 108 -2.14 -5.73 -12.57
N TYR A 109 -2.30 -5.68 -13.88
CA TYR A 109 -1.42 -6.31 -14.85
C TYR A 109 -0.83 -5.27 -15.80
N VAL A 110 0.43 -5.45 -16.16
CA VAL A 110 1.14 -4.68 -17.18
C VAL A 110 1.70 -5.68 -18.19
N HIS A 111 1.36 -5.53 -19.46
CA HIS A 111 1.73 -6.47 -20.53
C HIS A 111 1.43 -7.95 -20.18
N GLY A 112 0.27 -8.20 -19.57
CA GLY A 112 -0.18 -9.55 -19.16
C GLY A 112 0.51 -10.13 -17.93
N LYS A 113 1.49 -9.43 -17.33
CA LYS A 113 2.19 -9.86 -16.12
C LYS A 113 1.63 -9.14 -14.90
N ARG A 114 1.53 -9.86 -13.77
CA ARG A 114 1.09 -9.27 -12.50
C ARG A 114 2.06 -8.17 -12.09
N TYR A 115 1.53 -6.97 -11.89
CA TYR A 115 2.29 -5.79 -11.50
C TYR A 115 2.09 -5.47 -10.01
N VAL A 116 0.83 -5.37 -9.57
CA VAL A 116 0.47 -5.11 -8.16
C VAL A 116 -0.67 -6.04 -7.78
N LYS A 117 -0.59 -6.69 -6.61
CA LYS A 117 -1.70 -7.41 -6.00
C LYS A 117 -1.96 -6.84 -4.61
N VAL A 118 -3.21 -6.45 -4.36
CA VAL A 118 -3.70 -5.98 -3.08
C VAL A 118 -4.73 -6.96 -2.57
N THR A 119 -4.54 -7.45 -1.35
CA THR A 119 -5.51 -8.29 -0.64
C THR A 119 -5.91 -7.57 0.64
N VAL A 120 -7.19 -7.43 0.89
CA VAL A 120 -7.76 -6.92 2.14
C VAL A 120 -8.61 -8.04 2.72
N TYR A 121 -8.23 -8.52 3.89
CA TYR A 121 -8.87 -9.68 4.50
C TYR A 121 -9.23 -9.38 5.95
N TYR A 122 -10.43 -9.76 6.33
CA TYR A 122 -10.77 -9.94 7.73
C TYR A 122 -11.58 -11.21 7.97
N SER A 123 -11.48 -11.71 9.19
CA SER A 123 -12.34 -12.76 9.72
C SER A 123 -12.67 -12.49 11.17
N TYR A 124 -13.85 -12.89 11.61
CA TYR A 124 -14.26 -12.77 13.01
C TYR A 124 -14.94 -14.02 13.53
N VAL A 125 -14.86 -14.21 14.85
CA VAL A 125 -15.46 -15.31 15.60
C VAL A 125 -16.09 -14.75 16.88
N PHE A 126 -17.33 -15.11 17.14
CA PHE A 126 -18.06 -14.77 18.35
C PHE A 126 -17.52 -15.55 19.55
N GLN A 127 -17.23 -14.83 20.63
CA GLN A 127 -16.65 -15.38 21.86
C GLN A 127 -17.65 -15.45 23.02
N GLY A 128 -18.86 -14.91 22.86
CA GLY A 128 -19.88 -14.86 23.92
C GLY A 128 -20.35 -13.45 24.21
N PHE A 129 -21.06 -13.30 25.33
CA PHE A 129 -21.61 -12.03 25.78
C PHE A 129 -20.88 -11.55 27.03
N TYR A 130 -20.81 -10.23 27.21
CA TYR A 130 -20.37 -9.62 28.47
C TYR A 130 -21.28 -8.46 28.85
N ARG A 131 -21.32 -8.14 30.14
CA ARG A 131 -22.12 -7.05 30.68
C ARG A 131 -21.23 -5.83 30.86
N LYS A 132 -21.57 -4.72 30.21
CA LYS A 132 -20.88 -3.44 30.36
C LYS A 132 -21.73 -2.48 31.17
N GLN A 133 -21.13 -1.86 32.16
CA GLN A 133 -21.75 -0.78 32.91
C GLN A 133 -21.57 0.53 32.14
N ILE A 134 -22.67 1.19 31.77
CA ILE A 134 -22.62 2.48 31.05
C ILE A 134 -22.80 3.63 32.04
N THR A 135 -23.67 3.44 33.03
CA THR A 135 -23.89 4.37 34.14
C THR A 135 -23.90 3.58 35.46
N PRO A 136 -23.85 4.24 36.63
CA PRO A 136 -23.88 3.55 37.92
C PRO A 136 -25.05 2.57 38.10
N THR A 137 -26.17 2.78 37.41
CA THR A 137 -27.39 1.97 37.51
C THR A 137 -27.73 1.18 36.25
N GLU A 138 -27.16 1.54 35.08
CA GLU A 138 -27.50 0.92 33.80
C GLU A 138 -26.39 0.00 33.29
N PHE A 139 -26.81 -1.19 32.88
CA PHE A 139 -25.94 -2.17 32.28
C PHE A 139 -26.50 -2.62 30.94
N VAL A 140 -25.61 -2.75 29.96
CA VAL A 140 -25.94 -3.20 28.61
C VAL A 140 -25.16 -4.48 28.32
N ILE A 141 -25.84 -5.46 27.71
CA ILE A 141 -25.21 -6.70 27.27
C ILE A 141 -24.55 -6.44 25.91
N TYR A 142 -23.27 -6.76 25.79
CA TYR A 142 -22.47 -6.65 24.58
C TYR A 142 -22.16 -8.04 24.03
N LYS A 143 -22.13 -8.18 22.72
CA LYS A 143 -21.55 -9.32 22.01
C LYS A 143 -20.05 -9.12 21.93
N ASN A 144 -19.28 -10.16 22.15
CA ASN A 144 -17.82 -10.14 22.05
C ASN A 144 -17.37 -10.95 20.83
N TYR A 145 -16.47 -10.37 20.04
CA TYR A 145 -15.87 -11.01 18.88
C TYR A 145 -14.35 -10.90 18.94
N THR A 146 -13.67 -11.96 18.52
CA THR A 146 -12.28 -11.88 18.08
C THR A 146 -12.27 -11.61 16.57
N LEU A 147 -11.53 -10.60 16.15
CA LEU A 147 -11.37 -10.19 14.76
C LEU A 147 -9.90 -10.28 14.37
N THR A 148 -9.61 -10.86 13.22
CA THR A 148 -8.30 -10.79 12.55
C THR A 148 -8.47 -9.91 11.31
N TYR A 149 -7.67 -8.85 11.18
CA TYR A 149 -7.73 -7.91 10.06
C TYR A 149 -6.35 -7.51 9.55
N TYR A 150 -6.13 -7.67 8.25
CA TYR A 150 -4.85 -7.30 7.62
C TYR A 150 -4.99 -7.03 6.13
N HIS A 151 -4.04 -6.27 5.62
CA HIS A 151 -3.84 -6.04 4.19
C HIS A 151 -2.53 -6.68 3.75
N VAL A 152 -2.49 -7.26 2.56
CA VAL A 152 -1.27 -7.76 1.93
C VAL A 152 -1.07 -7.07 0.59
N TYR A 153 0.09 -6.45 0.42
CA TYR A 153 0.49 -5.79 -0.83
C TYR A 153 1.69 -6.50 -1.43
N VAL A 154 1.52 -7.03 -2.64
CA VAL A 154 2.56 -7.75 -3.37
C VAL A 154 2.90 -6.98 -4.64
N SER A 155 4.18 -6.65 -4.84
CA SER A 155 4.66 -6.03 -6.07
C SER A 155 6.18 -6.24 -6.24
N GLY A 156 6.86 -5.40 -7.03
CA GLY A 156 8.28 -5.52 -7.31
C GLY A 156 9.20 -5.35 -6.08
N TRP A 157 8.67 -4.91 -4.95
CA TRP A 157 9.34 -4.87 -3.65
C TRP A 157 9.18 -6.15 -2.80
N GLY A 158 8.45 -7.15 -3.29
CA GLY A 158 8.07 -8.33 -2.51
C GLY A 158 6.68 -8.22 -1.89
N SER A 159 6.48 -8.78 -0.70
CA SER A 159 5.20 -8.82 0.01
C SER A 159 5.27 -8.05 1.31
N VAL A 160 4.33 -7.12 1.52
CA VAL A 160 4.19 -6.34 2.76
C VAL A 160 2.82 -6.61 3.35
N THR A 161 2.80 -7.08 4.61
CA THR A 161 1.58 -7.20 5.40
C THR A 161 1.44 -5.97 6.29
N VAL A 162 0.26 -5.36 6.29
CA VAL A 162 -0.07 -4.19 7.10
C VAL A 162 -1.29 -4.52 7.95
N TYR A 163 -1.29 -4.05 9.18
CA TYR A 163 -2.40 -4.16 10.13
C TYR A 163 -2.97 -2.76 10.38
N PRO A 164 -3.94 -2.29 9.57
CA PRO A 164 -4.48 -0.95 9.73
C PRO A 164 -5.19 -0.78 11.07
N SER A 165 -5.14 0.43 11.63
CA SER A 165 -5.93 0.75 12.82
C SER A 165 -7.42 0.80 12.47
N LEU A 166 -8.25 0.27 13.36
CA LEU A 166 -9.71 0.33 13.27
C LEU A 166 -10.24 1.47 14.12
N LYS A 167 -11.26 2.15 13.59
CA LYS A 167 -11.97 3.23 14.23
C LYS A 167 -13.45 2.88 14.31
N ASP A 168 -14.05 3.26 15.43
CA ASP A 168 -15.49 3.16 15.64
C ASP A 168 -16.13 4.55 15.50
N PRO A 169 -16.81 4.84 14.38
CA PRO A 169 -17.42 6.16 14.18
C PRO A 169 -18.66 6.40 15.06
N LEU A 170 -19.28 5.36 15.61
CA LEU A 170 -20.47 5.49 16.45
C LEU A 170 -20.14 5.55 17.95
N GLU A 171 -18.87 5.33 18.32
CA GLU A 171 -18.37 5.32 19.70
C GLU A 171 -19.17 4.40 20.65
N LYS A 172 -19.69 3.29 20.12
CA LYS A 172 -20.48 2.28 20.86
C LYS A 172 -19.77 0.95 21.00
N ALA A 173 -18.68 0.72 20.26
CA ALA A 173 -17.91 -0.51 20.31
C ALA A 173 -16.71 -0.38 21.25
N ASP A 174 -16.46 -1.45 22.02
CA ASP A 174 -15.21 -1.64 22.71
C ASP A 174 -14.21 -2.27 21.74
N LEU A 175 -13.12 -1.56 21.48
CA LEU A 175 -12.04 -2.02 20.62
C LEU A 175 -10.77 -2.20 21.43
N ARG A 176 -10.19 -3.40 21.39
CA ARG A 176 -8.89 -3.68 22.00
C ARG A 176 -7.98 -4.38 21.00
N TYR A 177 -6.88 -3.72 20.63
CA TYR A 177 -5.86 -4.33 19.79
C TYR A 177 -5.00 -5.30 20.62
N LEU A 178 -4.86 -6.54 20.13
CA LEU A 178 -4.05 -7.58 20.77
C LEU A 178 -2.66 -7.72 20.13
N GLY A 179 -2.45 -7.14 18.95
CA GLY A 179 -1.22 -7.30 18.16
C GLY A 179 -1.43 -8.25 16.97
N GLY A 180 -0.53 -8.18 15.98
CA GLY A 180 -0.56 -9.10 14.82
C GLY A 180 -1.83 -9.04 13.96
N GLY A 181 -2.56 -7.91 13.98
CA GLY A 181 -3.84 -7.79 13.28
C GLY A 181 -5.04 -8.36 14.04
N GLU A 182 -4.85 -8.83 15.26
CA GLU A 182 -5.92 -9.34 16.12
C GLU A 182 -6.54 -8.23 16.98
N TRP A 183 -7.85 -8.25 17.07
CA TRP A 183 -8.67 -7.29 17.81
C TRP A 183 -9.73 -8.04 18.60
N ILE A 184 -10.04 -7.53 19.79
CA ILE A 184 -11.30 -7.82 20.47
C ILE A 184 -12.25 -6.69 20.11
N VAL A 185 -13.44 -7.07 19.64
CA VAL A 185 -14.51 -6.15 19.27
C VAL A 185 -15.75 -6.51 20.04
N GLY A 186 -16.18 -5.61 20.92
CA GLY A 186 -17.42 -5.71 21.65
C GLY A 186 -18.43 -4.67 21.17
N PHE A 187 -19.68 -5.04 20.92
CA PHE A 187 -20.74 -4.06 20.61
C PHE A 187 -22.10 -4.48 21.19
N PRO A 188 -23.05 -3.54 21.39
CA PRO A 188 -24.35 -3.82 22.01
C PRO A 188 -25.10 -4.99 21.36
N SER A 189 -25.61 -5.90 22.19
CA SER A 189 -26.25 -7.15 21.74
C SER A 189 -27.56 -6.96 20.98
N ASN A 190 -28.22 -5.80 21.14
CA ASN A 190 -29.39 -5.41 20.37
C ASN A 190 -29.07 -5.08 18.90
N MET A 191 -27.79 -4.96 18.53
CA MET A 191 -27.35 -4.81 17.14
C MET A 191 -27.08 -6.17 16.51
N THR A 192 -27.58 -6.39 15.30
CA THR A 192 -27.33 -7.61 14.52
C THR A 192 -25.90 -7.65 13.99
N SER A 193 -25.46 -6.55 13.40
CA SER A 193 -24.11 -6.35 12.88
C SER A 193 -23.57 -4.98 13.24
N TYR A 194 -22.25 -4.85 13.28
CA TYR A 194 -21.54 -3.61 13.53
C TYR A 194 -20.49 -3.36 12.46
N THR A 195 -20.33 -2.11 12.03
CA THR A 195 -19.36 -1.73 10.98
C THR A 195 -18.32 -0.81 11.58
N LEU A 196 -17.07 -1.27 11.57
CA LEU A 196 -15.90 -0.47 11.87
C LEU A 196 -15.29 0.08 10.57
N PHE A 197 -14.43 1.08 10.69
CA PHE A 197 -13.72 1.63 9.54
C PHE A 197 -12.23 1.64 9.83
N ASP A 198 -11.43 1.22 8.86
CA ASP A 198 -9.99 1.35 9.01
C ASP A 198 -9.50 2.79 8.76
N GLN A 199 -8.22 3.03 8.98
CA GLN A 199 -7.58 4.33 8.72
C GLN A 199 -7.62 4.79 7.24
N PHE A 200 -7.98 3.89 6.31
CA PHE A 200 -8.19 4.17 4.89
C PHE A 200 -9.69 4.21 4.54
N GLU A 201 -10.55 4.25 5.55
CA GLU A 201 -12.01 4.30 5.46
C GLU A 201 -12.63 3.07 4.78
N ILE A 202 -11.95 1.93 4.79
CA ILE A 202 -12.50 0.65 4.34
C ILE A 202 -13.44 0.10 5.44
N PRO A 203 -14.69 -0.23 5.12
CA PRO A 203 -15.63 -0.77 6.08
C PRO A 203 -15.32 -2.24 6.42
N VAL A 204 -15.28 -2.55 7.72
CA VAL A 204 -15.12 -3.90 8.27
C VAL A 204 -16.39 -4.25 9.04
N ARG A 205 -17.21 -5.14 8.47
CA ARG A 205 -18.50 -5.53 9.04
C ARG A 205 -18.39 -6.82 9.85
N ILE A 206 -18.87 -6.79 11.08
CA ILE A 206 -18.84 -7.86 12.07
C ILE A 206 -20.27 -8.20 12.50
N GLY A 207 -20.62 -9.49 12.57
CA GLY A 207 -22.00 -9.93 12.73
C GLY A 207 -22.82 -9.78 11.42
N GLY A 208 -23.88 -10.58 11.30
CA GLY A 208 -24.65 -10.74 10.07
C GLY A 208 -25.87 -11.63 10.27
#